data_AF-A0AAU3UB51-F1
#
_entry.id   AF-A0AAU3UB51-F1
#
_cell.length_a   1.000
_cell.length_b   1.000
_cell.length_c   1.000
_cell.angle_alpha   90.00
_cell.angle_beta   90.00
_cell.angle_gamma   90.00
#
_symmetry.space_group_name_H-M   'P 1'
#
loop_
_entity.id
_entity.type
_entity.pdbx_description
1 polymer ?
#
loop_
_entity_poly.entity_id
_entity_poly.type
_entity_poly.pdbx_seq_one_letter_code
_entity_poly.pdbx_strand_id
1 'polypeptide(L)'
;MLRLIIGVAAGYVLGAKAGRVRYEQISKTTRAISESPVTKKMVSMGRQKLADKLSTQPKLEPMVPIDERTTILIPQDQLRR
;
A
#
# COMPACT_ATOMS: atom_id res chain seq x y z
N MET A 1 11.94 15.05 -49.73
CA MET A 1 11.54 13.82 -49.02
C MET A 1 12.56 13.36 -47.99
N LEU A 2 13.82 13.06 -48.38
CA LEU A 2 14.84 12.54 -47.46
C LEU A 2 15.09 13.39 -46.19
N ARG A 3 15.16 14.72 -46.34
CA ARG A 3 15.33 15.65 -45.20
C ARG A 3 14.20 15.55 -44.16
N LEU A 4 12.97 15.32 -44.61
CA LEU A 4 11.81 15.22 -43.73
C LEU A 4 11.85 13.89 -42.95
N ILE A 5 12.21 12.80 -43.63
CA ILE A 5 12.42 11.48 -42.99
C ILE A 5 13.51 11.56 -41.92
N ILE A 6 14.62 12.22 -42.21
CA ILE A 6 15.72 12.42 -41.26
C ILE A 6 15.25 13.24 -40.04
N GLY A 7 14.49 14.31 -40.26
CA GLY A 7 13.94 15.13 -39.17
C GLY A 7 13.00 14.34 -38.25
N VAL A 8 12.10 13.53 -38.83
CA VAL A 8 11.18 12.66 -38.07
C VAL A 8 11.95 11.60 -37.28
N ALA A 9 12.93 10.93 -37.91
CA ALA A 9 13.74 9.92 -37.23
C ALA A 9 14.54 10.52 -36.08
N ALA A 10 15.17 11.68 -36.29
CA ALA A 10 15.91 12.40 -35.25
C ALA A 10 14.99 12.83 -34.09
N GLY A 11 13.81 13.37 -34.41
CA GLY A 11 12.80 13.75 -33.41
C GLY A 11 12.33 12.56 -32.57
N TYR A 12 12.07 11.41 -33.20
CA TYR A 12 11.66 10.19 -32.50
C TYR A 12 12.75 9.67 -31.55
N VAL A 13 14.00 9.59 -32.02
CA VAL A 13 15.14 9.12 -31.21
C VAL A 13 15.40 10.06 -30.03
N LEU A 14 15.37 11.37 -30.26
CA LEU A 14 15.58 12.36 -29.21
C LEU A 14 14.43 12.34 -28.18
N GLY A 15 13.19 12.22 -28.62
CA GLY A 15 12.02 12.08 -27.75
C GLY A 15 12.07 10.79 -26.91
N ALA A 16 12.38 9.66 -27.54
CA ALA A 16 12.53 8.38 -26.85
C ALA A 16 13.68 8.39 -25.83
N LYS A 17 14.81 9.01 -26.18
CA LYS A 17 15.98 9.13 -25.27
C LYS A 17 15.69 10.06 -24.08
N ALA A 18 14.98 11.16 -24.29
CA ALA A 18 14.59 12.10 -23.24
C ALA A 18 13.68 11.46 -22.19
N GLY A 19 12.75 10.59 -22.61
CA GLY A 19 11.87 9.85 -21.70
C GLY A 19 12.64 8.86 -20.80
N ARG A 20 13.64 8.15 -21.34
CA ARG A 20 14.38 7.12 -20.60
C ARG A 20 15.16 7.69 -19.41
N VAL A 21 15.80 8.84 -19.55
CA VAL A 21 16.62 9.45 -18.49
C VAL A 21 15.80 9.81 -17.25
N ARG A 22 14.61 10.41 -17.46
CA ARG A 22 13.71 10.78 -16.36
C ARG A 22 12.99 9.56 -15.78
N TYR A 23 12.69 8.55 -16.61
CA TYR A 23 12.11 7.29 -16.15
C TYR A 23 13.06 6.54 -15.19
N GLU A 24 14.36 6.49 -15.51
CA GLU A 24 15.38 5.88 -14.67
C GLU A 24 15.50 6.57 -13.30
N GLN A 25 15.43 7.91 -13.25
CA GLN A 25 15.47 8.65 -12.00
C GLN A 25 14.25 8.36 -11.12
N ILE A 26 13.07 8.34 -11.72
CA ILE A 26 11.83 8.04 -11.00
C ILE A 26 11.83 6.58 -10.55
N SER A 27 12.18 5.62 -11.42
CA SER A 27 12.15 4.20 -11.08
C SER A 27 13.13 3.86 -9.95
N LYS A 28 14.34 4.43 -9.96
CA LYS A 28 15.32 4.26 -8.87
C LYS A 28 14.80 4.81 -7.56
N THR A 29 14.18 5.98 -7.60
CA THR A 29 13.60 6.62 -6.41
C THR A 29 12.42 5.80 -5.87
N THR A 30 11.50 5.36 -6.73
CA THR A 30 10.39 4.48 -6.35
C THR A 30 10.89 3.16 -5.76
N ARG A 31 11.93 2.56 -6.36
CA ARG A 31 12.52 1.32 -5.88
C ARG A 31 13.15 1.50 -4.50
N ALA A 32 13.95 2.54 -4.30
CA ALA A 32 14.53 2.88 -3.00
C ALA A 32 13.46 3.12 -1.92
N ILE A 33 12.35 3.81 -2.27
CA ILE A 33 11.22 4.03 -1.35
C ILE A 33 10.51 2.71 -1.03
N SER A 34 10.31 1.84 -2.02
CA SER A 34 9.63 0.54 -1.82
C SER A 34 10.47 -0.46 -1.01
N GLU A 35 11.79 -0.38 -1.10
CA GLU A 35 12.72 -1.25 -0.37
C GLU A 35 12.92 -0.81 1.09
N SER A 36 12.51 0.42 1.44
CA SER A 36 12.60 0.97 2.80
C SER A 36 11.77 0.17 3.82
N PRO A 37 12.33 -0.15 5.01
CA PRO A 37 11.62 -0.84 6.08
C PRO A 37 10.42 -0.05 6.61
N VAL A 38 10.44 1.29 6.48
CA VAL A 38 9.32 2.16 6.89
C VAL A 38 8.11 1.94 5.98
N THR A 39 8.33 1.91 4.66
CA THR A 39 7.27 1.66 3.67
C THR A 39 6.65 0.28 3.87
N LYS A 40 7.48 -0.75 4.11
CA LYS A 40 7.00 -2.11 4.41
C LYS A 40 6.13 -2.16 5.67
N LYS A 41 6.56 -1.48 6.75
CA LYS A 41 5.76 -1.37 7.98
C LYS A 41 4.44 -0.65 7.75
N MET A 42 4.44 0.41 6.94
CA MET A 42 3.22 1.16 6.63
C MET A 42 2.21 0.31 5.84
N VAL A 43 2.69 -0.46 4.86
CA VAL A 43 1.87 -1.39 4.08
C VAL A 43 1.31 -2.52 4.97
N SER A 44 2.13 -3.11 5.84
CA SER A 44 1.66 -4.18 6.73
C SER A 44 0.61 -3.67 7.72
N MET A 45 0.82 -2.49 8.31
CA MET A 45 -0.16 -1.85 9.20
C MET A 45 -1.44 -1.49 8.45
N GLY A 46 -1.34 -1.01 7.21
CA GLY A 46 -2.50 -0.73 6.36
C GLY A 46 -3.32 -1.99 6.07
N ARG A 47 -2.65 -3.09 5.71
CA ARG A 47 -3.29 -4.40 5.49
C ARG A 47 -3.98 -4.91 6.74
N GLN A 48 -3.35 -4.79 7.91
CA GLN A 48 -3.93 -5.20 9.18
C GLN A 48 -5.16 -4.35 9.53
N LYS A 49 -5.09 -3.03 9.41
CA LYS A 49 -6.24 -2.15 9.65
C LYS A 49 -7.40 -2.40 8.68
N LEU A 50 -7.09 -2.74 7.44
CA LEU A 50 -8.11 -3.10 6.45
C LEU A 50 -8.74 -4.46 6.80
N ALA A 51 -7.93 -5.43 7.20
CA ALA A 51 -8.42 -6.72 7.69
C ALA A 51 -9.30 -6.55 8.94
N ASP A 52 -8.91 -5.71 9.91
CA ASP A 52 -9.71 -5.42 11.10
C ASP A 52 -11.06 -4.79 10.76
N LYS A 53 -11.12 -3.97 9.71
CA LYS A 53 -12.37 -3.33 9.24
C LYS A 53 -13.26 -4.24 8.41
N LEU A 54 -12.66 -5.16 7.66
CA LEU A 54 -13.39 -6.13 6.82
C LEU A 54 -13.71 -7.43 7.57
N SER A 55 -13.07 -7.66 8.72
CA SER A 55 -13.32 -8.82 9.55
C SER A 55 -14.78 -8.83 9.99
N THR A 56 -15.50 -9.86 9.56
CA THR A 56 -16.86 -10.18 10.01
C THR A 56 -16.88 -10.80 11.40
N GLN A 57 -15.71 -11.04 12.01
CA GLN A 57 -15.64 -11.54 13.39
C GLN A 57 -15.94 -10.38 14.35
N PRO A 58 -16.97 -10.50 15.20
CA PRO A 58 -17.28 -9.47 16.16
C PRO A 58 -16.13 -9.36 17.17
N LYS A 59 -15.69 -8.12 17.44
CA LYS A 59 -14.67 -7.87 18.47
C LYS A 59 -15.21 -8.38 19.80
N LEU A 60 -14.48 -9.28 20.43
CA LEU A 60 -14.83 -9.79 21.74
C LEU A 60 -14.36 -8.77 22.79
N GLU A 61 -15.29 -8.23 23.58
CA GLU A 61 -14.98 -7.35 24.69
C GLU A 61 -15.29 -8.08 26.03
N PRO A 62 -14.43 -7.92 27.05
CA PRO A 62 -14.69 -8.50 28.37
C PRO A 62 -15.81 -7.70 29.04
N MET A 63 -17.01 -8.29 29.12
CA MET A 63 -18.17 -7.63 29.72
C MET A 63 -18.33 -7.93 31.21
N VAL A 64 -18.00 -9.15 31.66
CA VAL A 64 -18.24 -9.57 33.04
C VAL A 64 -17.13 -10.51 33.54
N PRO A 65 -16.41 -10.16 34.62
CA PRO A 65 -15.57 -11.10 35.33
C PRO A 65 -16.45 -12.07 36.15
N ILE A 66 -16.26 -13.38 35.97
CA ILE A 66 -16.94 -14.41 36.79
C ILE A 66 -16.21 -14.58 38.12
N ASP A 67 -14.89 -14.51 38.10
CA ASP A 67 -13.99 -14.60 39.26
C ASP A 67 -12.69 -13.80 38.99
N GLU A 68 -11.77 -13.76 39.96
CA GLU A 68 -10.49 -13.01 39.86
C GLU A 68 -9.52 -13.54 38.78
N ARG A 69 -9.81 -14.68 38.15
CA ARG A 69 -8.93 -15.39 37.19
C ARG A 69 -9.60 -15.70 35.85
N THR A 70 -10.92 -15.58 35.73
CA THR A 70 -11.71 -16.06 34.59
C THR A 70 -12.62 -14.96 34.07
N THR A 71 -12.31 -14.49 32.85
CA THR A 71 -13.12 -13.49 32.14
C THR A 71 -13.75 -14.13 30.90
N ILE A 72 -15.07 -13.98 30.76
CA ILE A 72 -15.78 -14.37 29.54
C ILE A 72 -15.75 -13.20 28.56
N LEU A 73 -15.28 -13.49 27.34
CA LEU A 73 -15.29 -12.53 26.24
C LEU A 73 -16.59 -12.70 25.45
N ILE A 74 -17.33 -11.60 25.25
CA ILE A 74 -18.56 -11.62 24.46
C ILE A 74 -18.46 -10.68 23.25
N PRO A 75 -19.15 -10.99 22.14
CA PRO A 75 -19.22 -10.14 20.95
C PRO A 75 -19.76 -8.71 21.24
N GLN A 76 -19.09 -7.67 20.73
CA GLN A 76 -19.43 -6.25 20.93
C GLN A 76 -20.85 -5.86 20.45
N ASP A 77 -21.41 -6.58 19.48
CA ASP A 77 -22.78 -6.40 19.00
C ASP A 77 -23.84 -6.75 20.04
N GLN A 78 -23.50 -7.61 21.01
CA GLN A 78 -24.38 -7.98 22.13
C GLN A 78 -24.34 -6.98 23.30
N LEU A 79 -23.34 -6.08 23.34
CA LEU A 79 -23.16 -5.07 24.41
C LEU A 79 -24.08 -3.85 24.30
N ARG A 80 -24.65 -3.58 23.12
CA ARG A 80 -25.46 -2.38 22.84
C ARG A 80 -26.98 -2.58 22.95
N ARG A 81 -27.44 -3.71 23.48
CA ARG A 81 -28.87 -4.02 23.67
C ARG A 81 -29.28 -3.79 25.11
#